data_AF-A0A9D5B2C4-F1
#
_entry.id   AF-A0A9D5B2C4-F1
#
_cell.length_a   1.000
_cell.length_b   1.000
_cell.length_c   1.000
_cell.angle_alpha   90.00
_cell.angle_beta   90.00
_cell.angle_gamma   90.00
#
_symmetry.space_group_name_H-M   'P 1'
#
loop_
_entity.id
_entity.type
_entity.pdbx_description
1 polymer ?
#
loop_
_entity_poly.entity_id
_entity_poly.type
_entity_poly.pdbx_seq_one_letter_code
_entity_poly.pdbx_strand_id
1 'polypeptide(L)'
;MKALSIRDFDDHATRLFAKYETVDTYYRRCSSTPYVKSVSIPLLCISALDDPVCTKEAIPWDECRLNKNIVLATVKHGGHLAFFEGITASSLWWVRAANEFLDVLHSSHYMHQQKKISKPNAPLDSSIDQSPYINVTEDGLVAGLNNEPTTEIQKKNK
;
A
#
# COMPACT_ATOMS: atom_id res chain seq x y z
N MET A 1 20.27 14.69 -16.83
CA MET A 1 20.53 14.00 -15.57
C MET A 1 20.84 12.54 -15.90
N LYS A 2 21.99 12.00 -15.49
CA LYS A 2 22.28 10.57 -15.62
C LYS A 2 22.09 9.94 -14.24
N ALA A 3 20.97 9.26 -14.03
CA ALA A 3 20.75 8.43 -12.85
C ALA A 3 21.07 6.98 -13.23
N LEU A 4 21.89 6.30 -12.45
CA LEU A 4 22.28 4.90 -12.68
C LEU A 4 21.64 3.95 -11.66
N SER A 5 21.07 4.51 -10.59
CA SER A 5 20.31 3.80 -9.56
C SER A 5 19.02 4.55 -9.22
N ILE A 6 18.07 3.84 -8.59
CA ILE A 6 16.85 4.44 -8.04
C ILE A 6 17.20 5.49 -6.99
N ARG A 7 18.23 5.23 -6.18
CA ARG A 7 18.71 6.19 -5.19
C ARG A 7 19.23 7.48 -5.82
N ASP A 8 19.90 7.42 -6.97
CA ASP A 8 20.33 8.63 -7.69
C ASP A 8 19.11 9.41 -8.20
N PHE A 9 18.12 8.70 -8.74
CA PHE A 9 16.86 9.33 -9.16
C PHE A 9 16.15 9.98 -7.97
N ASP A 10 16.11 9.30 -6.83
CA ASP A 10 15.49 9.82 -5.62
C ASP A 10 16.24 11.04 -5.06
N ASP A 11 17.57 11.06 -5.16
CA ASP A 11 18.38 12.21 -4.72
C ASP A 11 18.24 13.42 -5.65
N HIS A 12 18.07 13.22 -6.95
CA HIS A 12 18.01 14.32 -7.92
C HIS A 12 16.59 14.76 -8.27
N ALA A 13 15.56 13.95 -7.98
CA ALA A 13 14.17 14.24 -8.31
C ALA A 13 13.24 14.03 -7.11
N THR A 14 13.09 12.80 -6.61
CA THR A 14 12.05 12.45 -5.63
C THR A 14 12.16 13.27 -4.35
N ARG A 15 13.36 13.42 -3.78
CA ARG A 15 13.55 14.21 -2.54
C ARG A 15 13.22 15.68 -2.74
N LEU A 16 13.50 16.25 -3.92
CA LEU A 16 13.22 17.66 -4.21
C LEU A 16 11.72 17.88 -4.30
N PHE A 17 11.02 16.99 -5.02
CA PHE A 17 9.56 17.04 -5.12
C PHE A 17 8.90 16.86 -3.75
N ALA A 18 9.38 15.89 -2.96
CA ALA A 18 8.90 15.61 -1.61
C ALA A 18 9.44 16.59 -0.54
N LYS A 19 10.23 17.60 -0.93
CA LYS A 19 10.80 18.65 -0.07
C LYS A 19 11.65 18.13 1.10
N TYR A 20 12.41 17.07 0.87
CA TYR A 20 13.40 16.56 1.80
C TYR A 20 14.80 17.10 1.49
N GLU A 21 15.53 17.45 2.56
CA GLU A 21 16.89 17.99 2.48
C GLU A 21 17.88 17.02 1.83
N THR A 22 17.82 15.74 2.22
CA THR A 22 18.69 14.67 1.70
C THR A 22 17.88 13.43 1.36
N VAL A 23 18.41 12.60 0.44
CA VAL A 23 17.78 11.31 0.09
C VAL A 23 17.69 10.37 1.29
N ASP A 24 18.62 10.45 2.24
CA ASP A 24 18.56 9.69 3.49
C ASP A 24 17.43 10.17 4.40
N THR A 25 17.17 11.48 4.43
CA THR A 25 16.03 12.02 5.17
C THR A 25 14.73 11.56 4.55
N TYR A 26 14.64 11.54 3.21
CA TYR A 26 13.52 10.96 2.48
C TYR A 26 13.30 9.49 2.89
N TYR A 27 14.29 8.61 2.74
CA TYR A 27 14.13 7.20 3.09
C TYR A 27 13.81 7.00 4.57
N ARG A 28 14.46 7.73 5.49
CA ARG A 28 14.18 7.63 6.93
C ARG A 28 12.74 8.04 7.28
N ARG A 29 12.20 9.07 6.63
CA ARG A 29 10.85 9.60 6.90
C ARG A 29 9.77 8.78 6.21
N CYS A 30 10.06 8.22 5.04
CA CYS A 30 9.12 7.44 4.25
C CYS A 30 9.20 5.92 4.52
N SER A 31 10.16 5.46 5.33
CA SER A 31 10.27 4.04 5.71
C SER A 31 9.17 3.63 6.67
N SER A 32 8.68 2.40 6.50
CA SER A 32 7.74 1.75 7.41
C SER A 32 8.40 1.24 8.71
N THR A 33 9.73 1.11 8.75
CA THR A 33 10.51 0.52 9.85
C THR A 33 10.10 1.00 11.26
N PRO A 34 9.91 2.31 11.52
CA PRO A 34 9.55 2.78 12.86
C PRO A 34 8.18 2.28 13.35
N TYR A 35 7.27 1.97 12.43
CA TYR A 35 5.89 1.59 12.71
C TYR A 35 5.71 0.09 12.91
N VAL A 36 6.59 -0.73 12.32
CA VAL A 36 6.56 -2.20 12.40
C VAL A 36 6.50 -2.70 13.85
N LYS A 37 7.22 -2.05 14.77
CA LYS A 37 7.23 -2.38 16.20
C LYS A 37 5.88 -2.20 16.90
N SER A 38 5.02 -1.33 16.37
CA SER A 38 3.72 -0.98 16.98
C SER A 38 2.55 -1.84 16.49
N VAL A 39 2.79 -2.71 15.50
CA VAL A 39 1.75 -3.57 14.92
C VAL A 39 1.19 -4.52 15.98
N SER A 40 -0.10 -4.36 16.27
CA SER A 40 -0.81 -5.08 17.35
C SER A 40 -1.78 -6.15 16.85
N ILE A 41 -1.99 -6.22 15.54
CA ILE A 41 -2.82 -7.23 14.88
C ILE A 41 -1.96 -8.10 13.97
N PRO A 42 -2.37 -9.34 13.67
CA PRO A 42 -1.63 -10.19 12.73
C PRO A 42 -1.39 -9.49 11.39
N LEU A 43 -0.13 -9.45 10.94
CA LEU A 43 0.32 -8.80 9.72
C LEU A 43 1.22 -9.73 8.92
N LEU A 44 0.88 -9.92 7.64
CA LEU A 44 1.74 -10.60 6.67
C LEU A 44 2.51 -9.55 5.86
N CYS A 45 3.84 -9.64 5.90
CA CYS A 45 4.75 -8.84 5.06
C CYS A 45 5.40 -9.77 4.04
N ILE A 46 5.33 -9.41 2.76
CA ILE A 46 5.95 -10.17 1.66
C ILE A 46 6.99 -9.29 0.98
N SER A 47 8.17 -9.82 0.73
CA SER A 47 9.25 -9.11 0.02
C SER A 47 10.08 -10.03 -0.85
N ALA A 48 10.54 -9.53 -2.00
CA ALA A 48 11.48 -10.25 -2.85
C ALA A 48 12.90 -9.74 -2.58
N LEU A 49 13.87 -10.66 -2.51
CA LEU A 49 15.27 -10.31 -2.25
C LEU A 49 15.98 -9.69 -3.45
N ASP A 50 15.42 -9.84 -4.66
CA ASP A 50 15.89 -9.25 -5.90
C ASP A 50 15.07 -8.04 -6.35
N ASP A 51 14.25 -7.47 -5.47
CA ASP A 51 13.50 -6.25 -5.74
C ASP A 51 14.46 -5.05 -5.93
N PRO A 52 14.48 -4.40 -7.11
CA PRO A 52 15.37 -3.27 -7.36
C PRO A 52 14.92 -1.98 -6.67
N VAL A 53 13.64 -1.90 -6.24
CA VAL A 53 13.02 -0.74 -5.57
C VAL A 53 13.10 -0.88 -4.06
N CYS A 54 12.53 -1.95 -3.53
CA CYS A 54 12.55 -2.28 -2.10
C CYS A 54 13.65 -3.30 -1.84
N THR A 55 14.91 -2.85 -1.87
CA THR A 55 16.05 -3.76 -1.79
C THR A 55 16.07 -4.56 -0.48
N LYS A 56 16.82 -5.67 -0.48
CA LYS A 56 16.98 -6.54 0.69
C LYS A 56 17.38 -5.78 1.97
N GLU A 57 18.18 -4.73 1.84
CA GLU A 57 18.67 -3.88 2.93
C GLU A 57 17.57 -2.97 3.49
N ALA A 58 16.54 -2.66 2.69
CA ALA A 58 15.40 -1.86 3.11
C ALA A 58 14.34 -2.67 3.89
N ILE A 59 14.44 -4.00 3.92
CA ILE A 59 13.54 -4.85 4.69
C ILE A 59 13.83 -4.67 6.20
N PRO A 60 12.80 -4.39 7.04
CA PRO A 60 12.95 -4.18 8.48
C PRO A 60 13.09 -5.50 9.24
N TRP A 61 14.22 -6.19 9.01
CA TRP A 61 14.46 -7.56 9.47
C TRP A 61 14.37 -7.71 10.99
N ASP A 62 14.99 -6.81 11.75
CA ASP A 62 15.02 -6.88 13.21
C ASP A 62 13.67 -6.54 13.81
N GLU A 63 12.99 -5.52 13.28
CA GLU A 63 11.68 -5.10 13.72
C GLU A 63 10.64 -6.20 13.51
N CYS A 64 10.66 -6.87 12.35
CA CYS A 64 9.81 -8.01 12.06
C CYS A 64 10.11 -9.18 13.00
N ARG A 65 11.39 -9.48 13.30
CA ARG A 65 11.78 -10.55 14.23
C ARG A 65 11.32 -10.29 15.66
N LEU A 66 11.34 -9.04 16.10
CA LEU A 66 10.97 -8.65 17.46
C LEU A 66 9.45 -8.64 17.69
N ASN A 67 8.64 -8.49 16.63
CA ASN A 67 7.19 -8.43 16.75
C ASN A 67 6.51 -9.76 16.39
N LYS A 68 5.98 -10.46 17.40
CA LYS A 68 5.28 -11.74 17.26
C LYS A 68 4.01 -11.70 16.40
N ASN A 69 3.46 -10.51 16.14
CA ASN A 69 2.27 -10.35 15.31
C ASN A 69 2.60 -10.33 13.81
N ILE A 70 3.89 -10.33 13.45
CA ILE A 70 4.33 -10.16 12.07
C ILE A 70 4.87 -11.48 11.52
N VAL A 71 4.39 -11.83 10.34
CA VAL A 71 4.97 -12.89 9.52
C VAL A 71 5.69 -12.21 8.35
N LEU A 72 7.02 -12.29 8.32
CA LEU A 72 7.82 -11.81 7.20
C LEU A 72 8.16 -13.00 6.28
N ALA A 73 7.58 -13.00 5.08
CA ALA A 73 7.83 -14.00 4.05
C ALA A 73 8.72 -13.40 2.95
N THR A 74 9.87 -14.02 2.70
CA THR A 74 10.80 -13.55 1.65
C THR A 74 11.06 -14.60 0.60
N VAL A 75 11.05 -14.18 -0.66
CA VAL A 75 11.37 -15.04 -1.81
C VAL A 75 12.69 -14.60 -2.44
N LYS A 76 13.46 -15.54 -3.00
CA LYS A 76 14.72 -15.21 -3.69
C LYS A 76 14.48 -14.37 -4.94
N HIS A 77 13.39 -14.68 -5.65
CA HIS A 77 13.04 -14.05 -6.91
C HIS A 77 11.57 -13.67 -6.93
N GLY A 78 11.31 -12.45 -7.39
CA GLY A 78 9.97 -11.91 -7.58
C GLY A 78 9.97 -10.50 -8.16
N GLY A 79 11.11 -9.81 -8.12
CA GLY A 79 11.18 -8.39 -8.47
C GLY A 79 10.23 -7.55 -7.62
N HIS A 80 9.92 -6.35 -8.08
CA HIS A 80 9.01 -5.46 -7.35
C HIS A 80 7.54 -5.89 -7.45
N LEU A 81 7.13 -6.42 -8.61
CA LEU A 81 5.71 -6.70 -8.92
C LEU A 81 5.45 -8.11 -9.45
N ALA A 82 6.48 -8.87 -9.81
CA ALA A 82 6.31 -10.02 -10.70
C ALA A 82 5.85 -11.27 -9.93
N PHE A 83 6.52 -11.68 -8.84
CA PHE A 83 6.15 -12.80 -7.95
C PHE A 83 5.54 -14.06 -8.65
N PHE A 84 5.86 -14.29 -9.92
CA PHE A 84 5.27 -15.37 -10.71
C PHE A 84 5.85 -16.70 -10.27
N GLU A 85 5.02 -17.74 -10.30
CA GLU A 85 5.43 -19.11 -9.99
C GLU A 85 5.10 -20.08 -11.14
N GLY A 86 5.80 -21.22 -11.14
CA GLY A 86 5.65 -22.27 -12.14
C GLY A 86 6.40 -22.00 -13.45
N ILE A 87 6.52 -23.03 -14.28
CA ILE A 87 7.25 -22.98 -15.56
C ILE A 87 6.57 -22.01 -16.54
N THR A 88 5.24 -21.91 -16.48
CA THR A 88 4.42 -21.07 -17.36
C THR A 88 4.20 -19.66 -16.83
N ALA A 89 4.69 -19.33 -15.62
CA ALA A 89 4.44 -18.04 -14.94
C ALA A 89 2.94 -17.65 -14.91
N SER A 90 2.05 -18.64 -14.79
CA SER A 90 0.60 -18.43 -14.89
C SER A 90 -0.10 -18.11 -13.57
N SER A 91 0.63 -18.13 -12.45
CA SER A 91 0.11 -17.75 -11.14
C SER A 91 1.11 -16.90 -10.36
N LEU A 92 0.58 -16.20 -9.36
CA LEU A 92 1.33 -15.36 -8.44
C LEU A 92 1.44 -16.06 -7.10
N TRP A 93 2.67 -16.34 -6.66
CA TRP A 93 2.93 -17.08 -5.42
C TRP A 93 2.29 -16.42 -4.19
N TRP A 94 2.36 -15.09 -4.11
CA TRP A 94 1.88 -14.34 -2.94
C TRP A 94 0.36 -14.48 -2.72
N VAL A 95 -0.42 -14.76 -3.77
CA VAL A 95 -1.88 -14.93 -3.67
C VAL A 95 -2.20 -16.15 -2.81
N ARG A 96 -1.49 -17.26 -3.02
CA ARG A 96 -1.64 -18.47 -2.21
C ARG A 96 -1.23 -18.21 -0.76
N ALA A 97 -0.08 -17.58 -0.55
CA ALA A 97 0.43 -17.26 0.78
C ALA A 97 -0.54 -16.34 1.56
N ALA A 98 -1.13 -15.35 0.89
CA ALA A 98 -2.14 -14.47 1.47
C ALA A 98 -3.42 -15.23 1.84
N ASN A 99 -3.91 -16.12 0.96
CA ASN A 99 -5.07 -16.96 1.25
C ASN A 99 -4.83 -17.86 2.47
N GLU A 100 -3.70 -18.57 2.53
CA GLU A 100 -3.35 -19.42 3.67
C GLU A 100 -3.29 -18.62 4.98
N PHE A 101 -2.69 -17.43 4.95
CA PHE A 101 -2.65 -16.54 6.10
C PHE A 101 -4.06 -16.11 6.55
N LEU A 102 -4.92 -15.70 5.61
CA LEU A 102 -6.29 -15.30 5.91
C LEU A 102 -7.16 -16.46 6.39
N ASP A 103 -7.00 -17.66 5.84
CA ASP A 103 -7.73 -18.86 6.26
C ASP A 103 -7.41 -19.25 7.70
N VAL A 104 -6.14 -19.16 8.09
CA VAL A 104 -5.70 -19.35 9.48
C VAL A 104 -6.30 -18.29 10.39
N LEU A 105 -6.29 -17.01 9.98
CA LEU A 105 -6.90 -15.95 10.76
C LEU A 105 -8.42 -16.13 10.91
N HIS A 106 -9.10 -16.53 9.85
CA HIS A 106 -10.55 -16.76 9.85
C HIS A 106 -10.94 -17.91 10.78
N SER A 107 -10.12 -18.96 10.80
CA SER A 107 -10.33 -20.14 11.66
C SER A 107 -9.85 -19.93 13.10
N SER A 108 -9.13 -18.83 13.37
CA SER A 108 -8.62 -18.49 14.70
C SER A 108 -9.66 -17.80 15.57
N HIS A 109 -9.44 -17.84 16.89
CA HIS A 109 -10.26 -17.12 17.87
C HIS A 109 -10.08 -15.58 17.81
N TYR A 110 -9.19 -15.06 16.95
CA TYR A 110 -8.92 -13.63 16.81
C TYR A 110 -9.91 -12.89 15.90
N MET A 111 -10.78 -13.59 15.16
CA MET A 111 -11.82 -12.95 14.36
C MET A 111 -12.88 -12.31 15.27
N HIS A 112 -13.01 -10.99 15.18
CA HIS A 112 -14.18 -10.30 15.70
C HIS A 112 -15.39 -10.69 14.84
N GLN A 113 -16.24 -11.60 15.33
CA GLN A 113 -17.52 -11.88 14.69
C GLN A 113 -18.36 -10.60 14.77
N GLN A 114 -18.50 -9.88 13.66
CA GLN A 114 -19.54 -8.87 13.56
C GLN A 114 -20.88 -9.56 13.84
N LYS A 115 -21.56 -9.17 14.91
CA LYS A 115 -22.96 -9.56 15.11
C LYS A 115 -23.70 -9.15 13.85
N LYS A 116 -24.26 -10.11 13.11
CA LYS A 116 -25.17 -9.86 11.99
C LYS A 116 -26.22 -8.86 12.48
N ILE A 117 -26.14 -7.61 12.01
CA ILE A 117 -27.25 -6.68 12.14
C ILE A 117 -28.32 -7.27 11.22
N SER A 118 -29.40 -7.78 11.82
CA SER A 118 -30.61 -8.15 11.11
C SER A 118 -31.11 -6.93 10.34
N LYS A 119 -30.97 -6.91 9.01
CA LYS A 119 -31.50 -5.84 8.16
C LYS A 119 -33.04 -5.79 8.32
N PRO A 120 -33.65 -4.61 8.57
CA PRO A 120 -35.02 -4.37 8.15
C PRO A 120 -35.04 -4.30 6.61
N ASN A 121 -36.03 -4.93 5.98
CA ASN A 121 -36.23 -4.88 4.54
C ASN A 121 -36.47 -3.43 4.08
N ALA A 122 -35.49 -2.83 3.40
CA ALA A 122 -35.69 -1.67 2.55
C ALA A 122 -34.87 -1.84 1.26
N PRO A 123 -35.35 -1.37 0.09
CA PRO A 123 -34.63 -1.52 -1.17
C PRO A 123 -33.30 -0.79 -1.10
N LEU A 124 -32.22 -1.51 -1.38
CA LEU A 124 -30.86 -0.99 -1.38
C LEU A 124 -30.58 -0.39 -2.76
N ASP A 125 -30.64 0.93 -2.89
CA ASP A 125 -30.12 1.62 -4.07
C ASP A 125 -28.58 1.54 -4.01
N SER A 126 -27.95 1.03 -5.07
CA SER A 126 -26.54 0.65 -5.08
C SER A 126 -25.61 1.86 -5.14
N SER A 127 -25.26 2.42 -3.98
CA SER A 127 -24.24 3.46 -3.85
C SER A 127 -22.91 2.86 -3.37
N ILE A 128 -22.29 2.02 -4.22
CA ILE A 128 -20.95 1.47 -3.93
C ILE A 128 -19.84 2.28 -4.64
N ASP A 129 -20.18 3.19 -5.57
CA ASP A 129 -19.19 3.82 -6.46
C ASP A 129 -18.79 5.25 -6.08
N GLN A 130 -18.87 5.63 -4.81
CA GLN A 130 -18.53 6.98 -4.37
C GLN A 130 -17.44 6.94 -3.29
N SER A 131 -16.23 6.57 -3.71
CA SER A 131 -15.03 6.87 -2.93
C SER A 131 -14.67 8.35 -3.17
N PRO A 132 -14.39 9.16 -2.14
CA PRO A 132 -14.35 10.63 -2.24
C PRO A 132 -13.20 11.21 -3.08
N TYR A 133 -12.46 10.37 -3.79
CA TYR A 133 -11.27 10.76 -4.57
C TYR A 133 -11.37 10.42 -6.06
N ILE A 134 -12.44 9.74 -6.50
CA ILE A 134 -12.58 9.23 -7.86
C ILE A 134 -13.97 9.60 -8.39
N ASN A 135 -14.04 10.38 -9.46
CA ASN A 135 -15.26 10.54 -10.24
C ASN A 135 -15.20 9.61 -11.45
N VAL A 136 -16.22 8.76 -11.60
CA VAL A 136 -16.46 7.97 -12.80
C VAL A 136 -17.62 8.64 -13.54
N THR A 137 -17.39 9.11 -14.76
CA THR A 137 -18.48 9.63 -15.60
C THR A 137 -19.25 8.46 -16.24
N GLU A 138 -20.50 8.68 -16.68
CA GLU A 138 -21.39 7.63 -17.22
C GLU A 138 -20.80 6.89 -18.44
N ASP A 139 -19.81 7.49 -19.09
CA ASP A 139 -19.01 6.99 -20.20
C ASP A 139 -17.73 6.22 -19.77
N GLY A 140 -17.55 5.95 -18.47
CA GLY A 140 -16.51 5.07 -17.93
C GLY A 140 -15.11 5.72 -17.82
N LEU A 141 -15.03 7.04 -17.97
CA LEU A 141 -13.79 7.81 -17.79
C LEU A 141 -13.56 8.06 -16.30
N VAL A 142 -12.34 7.73 -15.84
CA VAL A 142 -11.93 7.86 -14.44
C VAL A 142 -10.92 8.99 -14.33
N ALA A 143 -11.24 10.04 -13.56
CA ALA A 143 -10.33 11.16 -13.30
C ALA A 143 -10.20 11.43 -11.79
N GLY A 144 -8.97 11.71 -11.35
CA GLY A 144 -8.70 12.16 -9.99
C GLY A 144 -9.04 13.64 -9.81
N LEU A 145 -9.62 14.01 -8.66
CA LEU A 145 -9.90 15.42 -8.35
C LEU A 145 -8.59 16.21 -8.18
N ASN A 146 -8.37 17.21 -9.04
CA ASN A 146 -7.33 18.22 -8.81
C ASN A 146 -7.92 19.35 -7.96
N ASN A 147 -7.44 19.51 -6.73
CA ASN A 147 -7.80 20.62 -5.85
C ASN A 147 -6.97 21.86 -6.19
N GLU A 148 -7.35 22.60 -7.23
CA GLU A 148 -6.90 23.99 -7.43
C GLU A 148 -7.98 24.95 -6.88
N PRO A 149 -7.63 25.91 -6.00
CA PRO A 149 -8.62 26.81 -5.41
C PRO A 149 -9.03 27.92 -6.40
N THR A 150 -10.27 27.87 -6.86
CA THR A 150 -10.89 28.94 -7.66
C THR A 150 -11.03 30.22 -6.84
N THR A 151 -10.40 31.30 -7.29
CA THR A 151 -10.49 32.63 -6.67
C THR A 151 -11.81 33.30 -7.08
N GLU A 152 -12.76 33.48 -6.16
CA GLU A 152 -13.97 34.28 -6.41
C GLU A 152 -13.79 35.75 -5.99
N ILE A 153 -14.02 36.63 -6.96
CA ILE A 153 -14.04 38.09 -6.86
C ILE A 153 -15.35 38.52 -6.17
N GLN A 154 -15.28 39.07 -4.96
CA GLN A 154 -16.43 39.71 -4.31
C GLN A 154 -16.68 41.11 -4.89
N LYS A 155 -17.80 41.29 -5.60
CA LYS A 155 -18.43 42.61 -5.83
C LYS A 155 -19.08 43.07 -4.54
N LYS A 156 -18.64 44.21 -3.99
CA LYS A 156 -19.27 44.89 -2.86
C LYS A 156 -19.99 46.13 -3.38
N ASN A 157 -21.32 46.12 -3.32
CA ASN A 157 -22.16 47.29 -3.57
C ASN A 157 -22.05 48.27 -2.39
N LYS A 158 -21.71 49.52 -2.68
CA LYS A 158 -22.32 50.71 -2.07
C LYS A 158 -22.28 51.85 -3.09
#